data_AF-A0A0F8WPG5-F1
#
_entry.id   AF-A0A0F8WPG5-F1
#
_cell.length_a   1.000
_cell.length_b   1.000
_cell.length_c   1.000
_cell.angle_alpha   90.00
_cell.angle_beta   90.00
_cell.angle_gamma   90.00
#
_symmetry.space_group_name_H-M   'P 1'
#
loop_
_entity.id
_entity.type
_entity.pdbx_description
1 polymer ?
#
loop_
_entity_poly.entity_id
_entity_poly.type
_entity_poly.pdbx_seq_one_letter_code
_entity_poly.pdbx_strand_id
1 'polypeptide(L)'
;VTGNKHDLSTGERTSLARKYTPGGKLKWHRSLADKSVSGSAIDRRDNIYVVGNDDNMDGFVSKYSRSGGHRWTRQIISEGSATDAAVSADNSLYVIGSIDNGRNWYLAKY
;
A
#
# COMPACT_ATOMS: atom_id res chain seq x y z
N VAL A 1 9.42 -2.55 2.14
CA VAL A 1 8.90 -3.82 2.67
C VAL A 1 7.74 -3.49 3.57
N THR A 2 6.52 -3.78 3.11
CA THR A 2 5.30 -3.69 3.91
C THR A 2 5.21 -4.88 4.86
N GLY A 3 4.47 -4.73 5.96
CA GLY A 3 4.25 -5.81 6.90
C GLY A 3 3.13 -5.48 7.87
N ASN A 4 2.39 -6.49 8.30
CA ASN A 4 1.31 -6.34 9.27
C ASN A 4 1.87 -6.39 10.69
N LYS A 5 1.41 -5.50 11.59
CA LYS A 5 1.67 -5.62 13.03
C LYS A 5 0.36 -5.98 13.71
N HIS A 6 0.36 -7.10 14.43
CA HIS A 6 -0.66 -7.39 15.43
C HIS A 6 -0.28 -6.68 16.72
N ASP A 7 -1.13 -5.78 17.24
CA ASP A 7 -1.01 -5.29 18.61
C ASP A 7 -1.95 -6.12 19.49
N LEU A 8 -1.37 -6.99 20.32
CA LEU A 8 -2.10 -7.98 21.12
C LEU A 8 -2.88 -7.36 22.30
N SER A 9 -2.77 -6.06 22.51
CA SER A 9 -3.47 -5.33 23.59
C SER A 9 -4.83 -4.76 23.20
N THR A 10 -5.10 -4.56 21.91
CA THR A 10 -6.38 -3.99 21.42
C THR A 10 -7.11 -4.91 20.42
N GLY A 11 -6.43 -5.91 19.85
CA GLY A 11 -6.99 -6.76 18.78
C GLY A 11 -7.04 -6.07 17.42
N GLU A 12 -6.65 -4.79 17.32
CA GLU A 12 -6.64 -4.05 16.06
C GLU A 12 -5.48 -4.52 15.17
N ARG A 13 -5.83 -5.01 13.96
CA ARG A 13 -4.85 -5.32 12.91
C ARG A 13 -4.47 -4.01 12.22
N THR A 14 -3.38 -3.40 12.65
CA THR A 14 -2.85 -2.23 11.95
C THR A 14 -1.78 -2.66 10.93
N SER A 15 -1.98 -2.30 9.68
CA SER A 15 -0.95 -2.48 8.65
C SER A 15 0.15 -1.43 8.81
N LEU A 16 1.40 -1.80 8.50
CA LEU A 16 2.53 -0.88 8.54
C LEU A 16 3.25 -0.80 7.20
N ALA A 17 3.62 0.42 6.82
CA ALA A 17 4.67 0.66 5.85
C ALA A 17 5.99 0.85 6.58
N ARG A 18 7.04 0.09 6.23
CA ARG A 18 8.37 0.21 6.84
C ARG A 18 9.46 0.36 5.79
N LYS A 19 10.48 1.16 6.11
CA LYS A 19 11.70 1.31 5.32
C LYS A 19 12.92 1.02 6.18
N TYR A 20 13.85 0.28 5.62
CA TYR A 20 15.09 -0.13 6.28
C TYR A 20 16.30 0.39 5.50
N THR A 21 17.46 0.47 6.15
CA THR A 21 18.75 0.62 5.49
C THR A 21 19.12 -0.69 4.78
N PRO A 22 20.11 -0.69 3.85
CA PRO A 22 20.64 -1.94 3.29
C PRO A 22 21.16 -2.91 4.35
N GLY A 23 21.70 -2.39 5.47
CA GLY A 23 22.11 -3.19 6.63
C GLY A 23 20.96 -3.57 7.58
N GLY A 24 19.70 -3.48 7.15
CA GLY A 24 18.54 -3.93 7.93
C GLY A 24 18.08 -3.03 9.08
N LYS A 25 18.68 -1.84 9.27
CA LYS A 25 18.26 -0.91 10.32
C LYS A 25 16.99 -0.17 9.93
N LEU A 26 16.00 -0.07 10.81
CA LEU A 26 14.77 0.67 10.54
C LEU A 26 15.07 2.16 10.33
N LYS A 27 14.66 2.71 9.18
CA LYS A 27 14.70 4.15 8.89
C LYS A 27 13.45 4.85 9.37
N TRP A 28 12.28 4.28 9.06
CA TRP A 28 10.99 4.80 9.48
C TRP A 28 9.89 3.74 9.32
N HIS A 29 8.78 3.96 10.01
CA HIS A 29 7.53 3.23 9.81
C HIS A 29 6.31 4.17 9.80
N ARG A 30 5.21 3.75 9.19
CA ARG A 30 3.91 4.43 9.23
C ARG A 30 2.80 3.43 9.49
N SER A 31 1.91 3.76 10.41
CA SER A 31 0.63 3.06 10.57
C SER A 31 -0.32 3.43 9.45
N LEU A 32 -1.01 2.41 8.96
CA LEU A 32 -2.22 2.52 8.17
C LEU A 32 -3.32 1.85 8.99
N ALA A 33 -3.95 2.60 9.89
CA ALA A 33 -5.11 2.16 10.65
C ALA A 33 -6.27 1.87 9.67
N ASP A 34 -7.12 0.92 10.02
CA ASP A 34 -8.35 0.56 9.29
C ASP A 34 -8.09 0.20 7.81
N LYS A 35 -6.87 -0.33 7.57
CA LYS A 35 -6.36 -0.69 6.25
C LYS A 35 -5.63 -2.01 6.33
N SER A 36 -5.94 -2.89 5.39
CA SER A 36 -5.18 -4.08 5.07
C SER A 36 -4.23 -3.76 3.91
N VAL A 37 -2.93 -3.93 4.11
CA VAL A 37 -1.92 -3.70 3.07
C VAL A 37 -1.56 -5.01 2.39
N SER A 38 -1.59 -5.02 1.06
CA SER A 38 -1.31 -6.20 0.24
C SER A 38 -0.03 -6.08 -0.56
N GLY A 39 0.29 -4.90 -1.07
CA GLY A 39 1.43 -4.69 -1.98
C GLY A 39 2.15 -3.37 -1.77
N SER A 40 3.34 -3.24 -2.36
CA SER A 40 4.07 -1.98 -2.37
C SER A 40 5.01 -1.85 -3.55
N ALA A 41 5.22 -0.62 -4.00
CA ALA A 41 6.15 -0.28 -5.06
C ALA A 41 7.01 0.93 -4.67
N ILE A 42 8.13 1.11 -5.36
CA ILE A 42 9.04 2.25 -5.16
C ILE A 42 9.30 2.92 -6.50
N ASP A 43 9.22 4.25 -6.54
CA ASP A 43 9.58 5.03 -7.74
C ASP A 43 11.06 5.42 -7.79
N ARG A 44 11.52 5.98 -8.92
CA ARG A 44 12.92 6.41 -9.11
C ARG A 44 13.39 7.49 -8.13
N ARG A 45 12.48 8.14 -7.42
CA ARG A 45 12.76 9.17 -6.40
C ARG A 45 12.67 8.58 -4.99
N ASP A 46 12.68 7.25 -4.87
CA ASP A 46 12.50 6.49 -3.63
C ASP A 46 11.20 6.80 -2.88
N ASN A 47 10.16 7.29 -3.56
CA ASN A 47 8.84 7.38 -2.95
C ASN A 47 8.22 5.98 -2.92
N ILE A 48 7.44 5.73 -1.88
CA ILE A 48 6.88 4.42 -1.57
C ILE A 48 5.39 4.51 -1.84
N TYR A 49 4.89 3.56 -2.60
CA TYR A 49 3.49 3.34 -2.84
C TYR A 49 3.07 2.10 -2.07
N VAL A 50 1.95 2.18 -1.40
CA VAL A 50 1.34 1.08 -0.65
C VAL A 50 -0.06 0.89 -1.20
N VAL A 51 -0.41 -0.34 -1.51
CA VAL A 51 -1.74 -0.72 -2.00
C VAL A 51 -2.38 -1.75 -1.10
N GLY A 52 -3.70 -1.76 -1.10
CA GLY A 52 -4.48 -2.65 -0.27
C GLY A 52 -5.94 -2.23 -0.27
N ASN A 53 -6.67 -2.64 0.75
CA ASN A 53 -8.07 -2.28 0.95
C ASN A 53 -8.29 -1.68 2.34
N ASP A 54 -9.29 -0.82 2.47
CA ASP A 54 -9.81 -0.45 3.80
C ASP A 54 -10.84 -1.46 4.30
N ASP A 55 -11.45 -1.16 5.45
CA ASP A 55 -12.44 -2.02 6.11
C ASP A 55 -13.74 -2.18 5.32
N ASN A 56 -14.04 -1.29 4.37
CA ASN A 56 -15.18 -1.42 3.46
C ASN A 56 -14.84 -2.26 2.21
N MET A 57 -13.64 -2.86 2.18
CA MET A 57 -13.11 -3.53 0.99
C MET A 57 -12.93 -2.59 -0.20
N ASP A 58 -12.72 -1.29 0.05
CA ASP A 58 -12.40 -0.33 -0.99
C ASP A 58 -10.88 -0.29 -1.22
N GLY A 59 -10.47 -0.54 -2.47
CA GLY A 59 -9.07 -0.56 -2.83
C GLY A 59 -8.47 0.83 -2.82
N PHE A 60 -7.29 0.97 -2.23
CA PHE A 60 -6.59 2.24 -2.07
C PHE A 60 -5.14 2.19 -2.54
N VAL A 61 -4.60 3.38 -2.77
CA VAL A 61 -3.17 3.64 -2.91
C VAL A 61 -2.77 4.75 -1.95
N SER A 62 -1.69 4.56 -1.20
CA SER A 62 -1.04 5.60 -0.39
C SER A 62 0.38 5.85 -0.87
N LYS A 63 0.75 7.13 -1.03
CA LYS A 63 2.11 7.54 -1.39
C LYS A 63 2.82 8.19 -0.19
N TYR A 64 4.05 7.76 0.05
CA TYR A 64 4.96 8.32 1.03
C TYR A 64 6.26 8.77 0.35
N SER A 65 6.84 9.86 0.84
CA SER A 65 8.15 10.33 0.41
C SER A 65 9.28 9.39 0.85
N ARG A 66 10.48 9.57 0.28
CA ARG A 66 11.70 8.85 0.69
C ARG A 66 11.96 8.85 2.20
N SER A 67 11.65 9.96 2.87
CA SER A 67 11.80 10.16 4.33
C SER A 67 10.60 9.68 5.15
N GLY A 68 9.57 9.11 4.51
CA GLY A 68 8.37 8.61 5.16
C GLY A 68 7.27 9.65 5.36
N GLY A 69 7.44 10.90 4.93
CA GLY A 69 6.35 11.88 4.95
C GLY A 69 5.21 11.44 4.02
N HIS A 70 3.99 11.35 4.55
CA HIS A 70 2.78 11.06 3.76
C HIS A 70 2.57 12.16 2.71
N ARG A 71 2.19 11.75 1.49
CA ARG A 71 1.92 12.67 0.38
C ARG A 71 0.44 12.71 0.05
N TRP A 72 -0.18 11.54 -0.04
CA TRP A 72 -1.61 11.39 -0.29
C TRP A 72 -2.04 9.94 -0.10
N THR A 73 -3.34 9.76 0.07
CA THR A 73 -4.05 8.49 -0.03
C THR A 73 -5.24 8.69 -0.96
N ARG A 74 -5.47 7.72 -1.85
CA ARG A 74 -6.59 7.75 -2.80
C ARG A 74 -7.28 6.41 -2.76
N GLN A 75 -8.60 6.44 -2.64
CA GLN A 75 -9.42 5.31 -3.06
C GLN A 75 -9.38 5.23 -4.58
N ILE A 76 -9.20 4.03 -5.09
CA ILE A 76 -9.06 3.77 -6.52
C ILE A 76 -10.17 2.87 -7.07
N ILE A 77 -10.85 2.14 -6.18
CA ILE A 77 -11.97 1.28 -6.54
C ILE A 77 -12.90 1.11 -5.34
N SER A 78 -14.20 0.96 -5.61
CA SER A 78 -15.20 0.63 -4.60
C SER A 78 -15.54 -0.86 -4.69
N GLU A 79 -15.77 -1.51 -3.55
CA GLU A 79 -16.09 -2.95 -3.47
C GLU A 79 -15.09 -3.84 -4.24
N GLY A 80 -13.80 -3.53 -4.11
CA GLY A 80 -12.75 -4.17 -4.90
C GLY A 80 -11.39 -4.09 -4.20
N SER A 81 -10.55 -5.09 -4.42
CA SER A 81 -9.21 -5.15 -3.82
C SER A 81 -8.16 -4.52 -4.72
N ALA A 82 -7.10 -4.00 -4.10
CA ALA A 82 -5.83 -3.69 -4.76
C ALA A 82 -4.77 -4.61 -4.19
N THR A 83 -4.28 -5.57 -4.99
CA THR A 83 -3.48 -6.69 -4.49
C THR A 83 -1.99 -6.47 -4.66
N ASP A 84 -1.57 -5.80 -5.73
CA ASP A 84 -0.16 -5.51 -5.98
C ASP A 84 0.02 -4.26 -6.85
N ALA A 85 1.23 -3.70 -6.84
CA ALA A 85 1.57 -2.53 -7.62
C ALA A 85 3.01 -2.53 -8.14
N ALA A 86 3.22 -1.86 -9.27
CA ALA A 86 4.53 -1.61 -9.87
C ALA A 86 4.64 -0.18 -10.39
N VAL A 87 5.84 0.40 -10.37
CA VAL A 87 6.09 1.72 -10.96
C VAL A 87 6.96 1.55 -12.20
N SER A 88 6.55 2.17 -13.31
CA SER A 88 7.20 1.99 -14.61
C SER A 88 8.34 2.97 -14.88
N ALA A 89 8.96 2.86 -16.06
CA ALA A 89 10.01 3.76 -16.52
C ALA A 89 9.62 5.24 -16.53
N ASP A 90 8.37 5.51 -16.90
CA ASP A 90 7.78 6.84 -17.02
C ASP A 90 7.23 7.40 -15.69
N ASN A 91 7.45 6.70 -14.57
CA ASN A 91 6.93 7.03 -13.24
C ASN A 91 5.41 6.88 -13.07
N SER A 92 4.74 6.16 -13.97
CA SER A 92 3.34 5.75 -13.79
C SER A 92 3.23 4.57 -12.83
N LEU A 93 2.18 4.57 -12.02
CA LEU A 93 1.84 3.47 -11.12
C LEU A 93 0.88 2.53 -11.83
N TYR A 94 1.19 1.24 -11.84
CA TYR A 94 0.28 0.19 -12.26
C TYR A 94 -0.19 -0.56 -11.02
N VAL A 95 -1.49 -0.76 -10.90
CA VAL A 95 -2.10 -1.51 -9.80
C VAL A 95 -2.95 -2.63 -10.38
N ILE A 96 -2.77 -3.82 -9.85
CA ILE A 96 -3.65 -4.96 -10.12
C ILE A 96 -4.55 -5.24 -8.93
N GLY A 97 -5.70 -5.83 -9.20
CA GLY A 97 -6.62 -6.22 -8.16
C GLY A 97 -7.84 -6.91 -8.73
N SER A 98 -8.86 -7.07 -7.88
CA SER A 98 -10.08 -7.77 -8.26
C SER A 98 -11.33 -7.01 -7.84
N ILE A 99 -12.40 -7.17 -8.62
CA ILE A 99 -13.75 -6.66 -8.38
C ILE A 99 -14.76 -7.80 -8.38
N ASP A 100 -16.02 -7.48 -8.12
CA ASP A 100 -17.14 -8.43 -8.13
C ASP A 100 -16.90 -9.61 -7.18
N ASN A 101 -16.38 -9.32 -5.99
CA ASN A 101 -15.97 -10.30 -4.99
C ASN A 101 -14.89 -11.29 -5.49
N GLY A 102 -13.91 -10.79 -6.24
CA GLY A 102 -12.77 -11.59 -6.70
C GLY A 102 -12.98 -12.33 -8.02
N ARG A 103 -14.14 -12.14 -8.68
CA ARG A 103 -14.47 -12.84 -9.93
C ARG A 103 -13.81 -12.23 -11.16
N ASN A 104 -13.59 -10.93 -11.13
CA ASN A 104 -13.00 -10.18 -12.25
C ASN A 104 -11.73 -9.47 -11.81
N TRP A 105 -10.70 -9.53 -12.64
CA TRP A 105 -9.41 -8.90 -12.38
C TRP A 105 -9.24 -7.65 -13.25
N TYR A 106 -8.59 -6.64 -12.68
CA TYR A 106 -8.26 -5.41 -13.40
C TYR A 106 -6.77 -5.09 -13.30
N LEU A 107 -6.30 -4.33 -14.30
CA LEU A 107 -5.03 -3.62 -14.29
C LEU A 107 -5.34 -2.16 -14.57
N ALA A 108 -4.98 -1.26 -13.67
CA ALA A 108 -5.19 0.17 -13.81
C ALA A 108 -3.86 0.93 -13.75
N LYS A 109 -3.76 2.01 -14.55
CA LYS A 109 -2.63 2.93 -14.60
C LYS A 109 -3.03 4.26 -13.94
N TYR A 110 -2.18 4.78 -13.04
CA TYR A 110 -2.35 6.04 -12.30
C TYR A 110 -1.11 6.93 -12.38
#